data_AF-A0A2U3I9L7-F1
#
_entry.id   AF-A0A2U3I9L7-F1
#
_cell.length_a   1.000
_cell.length_b   1.000
_cell.length_c   1.000
_cell.angle_alpha   90.00
_cell.angle_beta   90.00
_cell.angle_gamma   90.00
#
_symmetry.space_group_name_H-M   'P 1'
#
loop_
_entity.id
_entity.type
_entity.pdbx_description
1 polymer ?
#
loop_
_entity_poly.entity_id
_entity_poly.type
_entity_poly.pdbx_seq_one_letter_code
_entity_poly.pdbx_strand_id
1 'polypeptide(L)'
;MKDFSKITLVSVTGVAETQQRAVYALTLSLRQMPGARAVLCSPQAPASLPDGIEHRKIAALSYQDYSWFMMYALWRVVETEFALIVQDDGWVLDTANWSDDFLNYDYVGPTAHVGRIDTETDTRWVTHYKWSAELDKPGKVVMPTINGGFCLRSRRMMRALIDHPEIKVTIPAPDNIDGDPLKVSWTHCALNEDVQLTCVLRPALEAVGLKFAPLDMCLRFGIEHAGPVHRGIDMMSLFGHHCRWRRLIGIDPPTVQYRTKRSIAERAFREMDIAHMLEARGYRLQFLPENA
;
A
#
# COMPACT_ATOMS: atom_id res chain seq x y z
N MET A 1 27.06 0.23 0.43
CA MET A 1 25.93 0.15 1.39
C MET A 1 24.76 0.88 0.74
N LYS A 2 23.53 0.38 0.81
CA LYS A 2 22.36 1.07 0.24
C LYS A 2 22.16 2.39 1.00
N ASP A 3 21.89 3.49 0.29
CA ASP A 3 21.69 4.80 0.90
C ASP A 3 20.20 5.12 1.00
N PHE A 4 19.69 5.15 2.23
CA PHE A 4 18.29 5.45 2.51
C PHE A 4 18.07 6.86 3.06
N SER A 5 19.09 7.72 3.08
CA SER A 5 19.02 9.09 3.62
C SER A 5 17.99 9.98 2.92
N LYS A 6 17.63 9.64 1.68
CA LYS A 6 16.63 10.31 0.85
C LYS A 6 15.19 9.85 1.11
N ILE A 7 14.99 8.92 2.03
CA ILE A 7 13.70 8.27 2.27
C ILE A 7 13.21 8.56 3.70
N THR A 8 11.94 8.94 3.80
CA THR A 8 11.19 8.90 5.06
C THR A 8 10.24 7.71 5.04
N LEU A 9 10.40 6.79 5.98
CA LEU A 9 9.38 5.81 6.34
C LEU A 9 8.25 6.55 7.04
N VAL A 10 7.03 6.46 6.53
CA VAL A 10 5.89 7.19 7.10
C VAL A 10 4.70 6.28 7.33
N SER A 11 4.16 6.32 8.54
CA SER A 11 2.88 5.69 8.85
C SER A 11 1.89 6.76 9.30
N VAL A 12 0.71 6.76 8.70
CA VAL A 12 -0.37 7.70 9.03
C VAL A 12 -1.54 6.90 9.58
N THR A 13 -1.98 7.24 10.79
CA THR A 13 -3.17 6.65 11.39
C THR A 13 -4.06 7.70 12.03
N GLY A 14 -5.36 7.64 11.75
CA GLY A 14 -6.38 8.48 12.37
C GLY A 14 -6.96 7.94 13.67
N VAL A 15 -6.67 6.69 14.05
CA VAL A 15 -7.34 5.98 15.14
C VAL A 15 -6.34 5.33 16.09
N ALA A 16 -6.64 5.30 17.39
CA ALA A 16 -5.71 4.85 18.42
C ALA A 16 -5.42 3.34 18.32
N GLU A 17 -6.40 2.55 17.87
CA GLU A 17 -6.37 1.09 17.84
C GLU A 17 -5.36 0.51 16.84
N THR A 18 -4.95 1.28 15.83
CA THR A 18 -3.96 0.89 14.82
C THR A 18 -2.57 1.43 15.13
N GLN A 19 -2.46 2.37 16.09
CA GLN A 19 -1.21 3.07 16.40
C GLN A 19 -0.07 2.13 16.80
N GLN A 20 -0.33 1.19 17.71
CA GLN A 20 0.71 0.25 18.15
C GLN A 20 1.23 -0.62 17.00
N ARG A 21 0.34 -1.01 16.07
CA ARG A 21 0.71 -1.81 14.91
C ARG A 21 1.49 -0.99 13.88
N ALA A 22 1.13 0.28 13.67
CA ALA A 22 1.91 1.22 12.87
C ALA A 22 3.33 1.40 13.44
N VAL A 23 3.47 1.50 14.77
CA VAL A 23 4.78 1.54 15.44
C VAL A 23 5.58 0.26 15.16
N TYR A 24 4.97 -0.92 15.25
CA TYR A 24 5.65 -2.18 14.92
C TYR A 24 6.13 -2.23 13.46
N ALA A 25 5.27 -1.85 12.53
CA ALA A 25 5.58 -1.84 11.10
C ALA A 25 6.72 -0.87 10.77
N LEU A 26 6.68 0.36 11.32
CA LEU A 26 7.78 1.33 11.21
C LEU A 26 9.07 0.81 11.83
N THR A 27 9.00 0.21 13.02
CA THR A 27 10.20 -0.28 13.73
C THR A 27 10.91 -1.37 12.95
N LEU A 28 10.17 -2.38 12.47
CA LEU A 28 10.76 -3.44 11.62
C LEU A 28 11.31 -2.87 10.32
N SER A 29 10.59 -1.94 9.70
CA SER A 29 11.04 -1.33 8.44
C SER A 29 12.30 -0.48 8.61
N LEU A 30 12.39 0.27 9.73
CA LEU A 30 13.55 1.09 10.04
C LEU A 30 14.80 0.25 10.33
N ARG A 31 14.65 -0.90 11.02
CA ARG A 31 15.75 -1.86 11.24
C ARG A 31 16.35 -2.35 9.91
N GLN A 32 15.53 -2.47 8.85
CA GLN A 32 15.94 -2.91 7.52
C GLN A 32 16.50 -1.77 6.65
N MET A 33 16.24 -0.50 7.00
CA MET A 33 16.60 0.67 6.20
C MET A 33 17.42 1.68 7.01
N PRO A 34 18.65 1.32 7.43
CA PRO A 34 19.50 2.21 8.22
C PRO A 34 19.79 3.52 7.47
N GLY A 35 19.61 4.65 8.16
CA GLY A 35 19.79 5.99 7.59
C GLY A 35 18.51 6.63 7.05
N ALA A 36 17.42 5.87 6.87
CA ALA A 36 16.11 6.46 6.61
C ALA A 36 15.60 7.24 7.83
N ARG A 37 14.79 8.26 7.58
CA ARG A 37 13.96 8.87 8.63
C ARG A 37 12.72 8.02 8.87
N ALA A 38 12.14 8.07 10.06
CA ALA A 38 10.85 7.44 10.33
C ALA A 38 9.90 8.41 11.05
N VAL A 39 8.67 8.51 10.57
CA VAL A 39 7.64 9.41 11.12
C VAL A 39 6.32 8.65 11.32
N LEU A 40 5.83 8.66 12.55
CA LEU A 40 4.48 8.25 12.90
C LEU A 40 3.58 9.50 12.96
N CYS A 41 2.58 9.56 12.08
CA CYS A 41 1.53 10.57 12.12
C CYS A 41 0.30 10.00 12.83
N SER A 42 -0.05 10.53 14.01
CA SER A 42 -1.24 10.11 14.76
C SER A 42 -1.80 11.21 15.68
N PRO A 43 -3.08 11.12 16.12
CA PRO A 43 -3.70 12.14 16.98
C PRO A 43 -3.03 12.36 18.33
N GLN A 44 -2.51 11.28 18.91
CA GLN A 44 -1.82 11.24 20.19
C GLN A 44 -0.46 10.60 19.96
N ALA A 45 0.55 10.95 20.75
CA ALA A 45 1.83 10.22 20.76
C ALA A 45 1.63 8.88 21.50
N PRO A 46 2.27 7.77 21.06
CA PRO A 46 2.31 6.55 21.87
C PRO A 46 2.98 6.80 23.22
N ALA A 47 2.59 6.07 24.26
CA ALA A 47 3.21 6.20 25.58
C ALA A 47 4.71 5.87 25.59
N SER A 48 5.12 4.94 24.72
CA SER A 48 6.53 4.63 24.45
C SER A 48 6.72 4.56 22.94
N LEU A 49 7.48 5.52 22.40
CA LEU A 49 7.85 5.56 20.99
C LEU A 49 9.30 5.06 20.86
N PRO A 50 9.58 4.06 20.02
CA PRO A 50 10.93 3.57 19.81
C PRO A 50 11.88 4.66 19.29
N ASP A 51 13.15 4.58 19.71
CA ASP A 51 14.20 5.47 19.22
C ASP A 51 14.28 5.46 17.68
N GLY A 52 14.52 6.64 17.10
CA GLY A 52 14.61 6.83 15.66
C GLY A 52 13.26 6.99 14.94
N ILE A 53 12.13 6.85 15.64
CA ILE A 53 10.80 7.21 15.11
C ILE A 53 10.37 8.56 15.69
N GLU A 54 10.07 9.52 14.81
CA GLU A 54 9.52 10.81 15.18
C GLU A 54 7.99 10.74 15.25
N HIS A 55 7.36 11.41 16.21
CA HIS A 55 5.90 11.58 16.23
C HIS A 55 5.50 12.93 15.64
N ARG A 56 4.54 12.89 14.70
CA ARG A 56 3.88 14.08 14.18
C ARG A 56 2.40 14.04 14.56
N LYS A 57 1.99 14.97 15.41
CA LYS A 57 0.57 15.13 15.74
C LYS A 57 -0.23 15.56 14.52
N ILE A 58 -1.32 14.84 14.24
CA ILE A 58 -2.33 15.16 13.21
C ILE A 58 -3.73 15.13 13.83
N ALA A 59 -4.78 15.49 13.08
CA ALA A 59 -6.15 15.29 13.52
C ALA A 59 -6.54 13.80 13.47
N ALA A 60 -7.60 13.41 14.19
CA ALA A 60 -8.25 12.12 13.96
C ALA A 60 -8.76 12.05 12.51
N LEU A 61 -8.66 10.89 11.89
CA LEU A 61 -9.04 10.67 10.49
C LEU A 61 -10.04 9.52 10.42
N SER A 62 -11.15 9.73 9.72
CA SER A 62 -11.92 8.62 9.18
C SER A 62 -11.13 7.90 8.07
N TYR A 63 -11.65 6.77 7.60
CA TYR A 63 -11.07 6.11 6.42
C TYR A 63 -11.02 7.04 5.21
N GLN A 64 -12.02 7.92 5.06
CA GLN A 64 -12.05 8.91 3.99
C GLN A 64 -11.01 10.02 4.18
N ASP A 65 -10.90 10.53 5.41
CA ASP A 65 -9.95 11.60 5.72
C ASP A 65 -8.50 11.12 5.56
N TYR A 66 -8.25 9.82 5.77
CA TYR A 66 -6.97 9.20 5.43
C TYR A 66 -6.65 9.40 3.94
N SER A 67 -7.55 9.03 3.02
CA SER A 67 -7.33 9.21 1.59
C SER A 67 -7.02 10.66 1.23
N TRP A 68 -7.77 11.61 1.81
CA TRP A 68 -7.54 13.04 1.60
C TRP A 68 -6.20 13.52 2.15
N PHE A 69 -5.82 13.06 3.34
CA PHE A 69 -4.53 13.37 3.93
C PHE A 69 -3.38 12.87 3.04
N MET A 70 -3.48 11.64 2.55
CA MET A 70 -2.45 11.04 1.69
C MET A 70 -2.30 11.75 0.35
N MET A 71 -3.37 12.30 -0.21
CA MET A 71 -3.35 13.03 -1.48
C MET A 71 -2.90 14.49 -1.35
N TYR A 72 -3.30 15.19 -0.28
CA TYR A 72 -3.16 16.64 -0.18
C TYR A 72 -2.19 17.13 0.90
N ALA A 73 -1.90 16.30 1.91
CA ALA A 73 -1.18 16.73 3.11
C ALA A 73 0.11 15.94 3.39
N LEU A 74 0.32 14.77 2.79
CA LEU A 74 1.50 13.92 3.07
C LEU A 74 2.84 14.67 2.89
N TRP A 75 2.96 15.50 1.86
CA TRP A 75 4.17 16.30 1.62
C TRP A 75 4.51 17.29 2.75
N ARG A 76 3.55 17.63 3.63
CA ARG A 76 3.75 18.53 4.76
C ARG A 76 4.40 17.85 5.97
N VAL A 77 4.39 16.52 5.99
CA VAL A 77 4.98 15.72 7.09
C VAL A 77 6.19 14.92 6.63
N VAL A 78 6.46 14.89 5.31
CA VAL A 78 7.67 14.31 4.73
C VAL A 78 8.47 15.38 4.01
N GLU A 79 9.72 15.57 4.42
CA GLU A 79 10.63 16.57 3.85
C GLU A 79 11.63 15.99 2.84
N THR A 80 11.87 14.67 2.90
CA THR A 80 12.83 13.97 2.03
C THR A 80 12.36 13.87 0.57
N GLU A 81 13.27 13.44 -0.32
CA GLU A 81 12.99 13.24 -1.75
C GLU A 81 11.91 12.17 -1.98
N PHE A 82 11.86 11.15 -1.13
CA PHE A 82 10.88 10.07 -1.21
C PHE A 82 10.23 9.76 0.14
N ALA A 83 8.99 9.30 0.11
CA ALA A 83 8.28 8.69 1.22
C ALA A 83 8.05 7.20 0.93
N LEU A 84 8.47 6.32 1.82
CA LEU A 84 8.00 4.93 1.83
C LEU A 84 6.86 4.84 2.85
N ILE A 85 5.64 4.72 2.37
CA ILE A 85 4.46 4.58 3.19
C ILE A 85 4.40 3.16 3.73
N VAL A 86 4.14 3.04 5.03
CA VAL A 86 4.11 1.79 5.79
C VAL A 86 2.89 1.84 6.71
N GLN A 87 1.76 1.28 6.27
CA GLN A 87 0.55 1.17 7.09
C GLN A 87 0.70 0.12 8.21
N ASP A 88 -0.31 0.02 9.08
CA ASP A 88 -0.28 -0.88 10.24
C ASP A 88 -0.36 -2.37 9.90
N ASP A 89 -0.57 -2.68 8.62
CA ASP A 89 -0.63 -4.01 8.02
C ASP A 89 0.28 -4.15 6.77
N GLY A 90 1.27 -3.24 6.60
CA GLY A 90 2.33 -3.38 5.60
C GLY A 90 3.69 -3.00 6.14
N TRP A 91 4.76 -3.69 5.72
CA TRP A 91 6.13 -3.44 6.21
C TRP A 91 7.21 -3.97 5.27
N VAL A 92 8.44 -3.46 5.45
CA VAL A 92 9.62 -3.95 4.74
C VAL A 92 9.96 -5.35 5.23
N LEU A 93 10.17 -6.23 4.26
CA LEU A 93 10.24 -7.65 4.40
C LEU A 93 11.70 -8.13 4.36
N ASP A 94 12.46 -7.65 3.38
CA ASP A 94 13.90 -7.86 3.29
C ASP A 94 14.57 -6.73 2.50
N THR A 95 15.50 -6.01 3.13
CA THR A 95 16.24 -4.91 2.48
C THR A 95 17.16 -5.41 1.38
N ALA A 96 17.58 -6.68 1.40
CA ALA A 96 18.40 -7.27 0.34
C ALA A 96 17.72 -7.13 -1.04
N ASN A 97 16.39 -7.18 -1.08
CA ASN A 97 15.58 -7.07 -2.29
C ASN A 97 15.31 -5.63 -2.76
N TRP A 98 15.77 -4.61 -2.02
CA TRP A 98 15.69 -3.23 -2.49
C TRP A 98 16.50 -2.99 -3.78
N SER A 99 15.91 -2.28 -4.75
CA SER A 99 16.60 -1.75 -5.93
C SER A 99 16.48 -0.23 -5.99
N ASP A 100 17.58 0.47 -6.27
CA ASP A 100 17.55 1.92 -6.50
C ASP A 100 16.75 2.30 -7.76
N ASP A 101 16.45 1.33 -8.64
CA ASP A 101 15.54 1.53 -9.76
C ASP A 101 14.14 1.99 -9.33
N PHE A 102 13.72 1.67 -8.09
CA PHE A 102 12.46 2.17 -7.54
C PHE A 102 12.42 3.71 -7.48
N LEU A 103 13.58 4.36 -7.33
CA LEU A 103 13.70 5.82 -7.25
C LEU A 103 13.56 6.51 -8.62
N ASN A 104 13.51 5.75 -9.72
CA ASN A 104 13.28 6.30 -11.07
C ASN A 104 11.80 6.62 -11.34
N TYR A 105 10.91 6.30 -10.39
CA TYR A 105 9.47 6.46 -10.49
C TYR A 105 8.93 7.35 -9.36
N ASP A 106 7.83 8.02 -9.65
CA ASP A 106 7.12 8.88 -8.72
C ASP A 106 6.13 8.08 -7.85
N TYR A 107 5.69 6.90 -8.28
CA TYR A 107 4.86 5.98 -7.51
C TYR A 107 5.25 4.51 -7.78
N VAL A 108 5.59 3.76 -6.72
CA VAL A 108 5.88 2.32 -6.75
C VAL A 108 5.16 1.61 -5.62
N GLY A 109 4.53 0.47 -5.87
CA GLY A 109 3.87 -0.31 -4.82
C GLY A 109 3.42 -1.68 -5.34
N PRO A 110 2.89 -2.54 -4.47
CA PRO A 110 2.24 -3.78 -4.88
C PRO A 110 1.02 -3.50 -5.75
N THR A 111 0.80 -4.30 -6.79
CA THR A 111 -0.49 -4.25 -7.50
C THR A 111 -1.60 -4.82 -6.62
N ALA A 112 -2.76 -4.16 -6.65
CA ALA A 112 -3.95 -4.58 -5.94
C ALA A 112 -4.87 -5.44 -6.82
N HIS A 113 -5.85 -6.07 -6.17
CA HIS A 113 -6.85 -6.90 -6.83
C HIS A 113 -7.82 -6.15 -7.77
N VAL A 114 -7.89 -4.82 -7.68
CA VAL A 114 -8.72 -3.95 -8.52
C VAL A 114 -7.91 -3.39 -9.68
N GLY A 115 -8.52 -3.23 -10.85
CA GLY A 115 -7.90 -2.57 -11.99
C GLY A 115 -8.90 -1.93 -12.93
N ARG A 116 -8.45 -0.87 -13.60
CA ARG A 116 -9.16 -0.15 -14.66
C ARG A 116 -8.70 -0.66 -16.01
N ILE A 117 -9.64 -0.82 -16.95
CA ILE A 117 -9.36 -1.20 -18.32
C ILE A 117 -10.06 -0.20 -19.22
N ASP A 118 -9.27 0.51 -20.00
CA ASP A 118 -9.75 1.47 -20.99
C ASP A 118 -9.66 0.87 -22.38
N THR A 119 -10.68 1.13 -23.18
CA THR A 119 -10.69 0.92 -24.64
C THR A 119 -10.94 2.26 -25.32
N GLU A 120 -11.01 2.28 -26.66
CA GLU A 120 -11.35 3.49 -27.40
C GLU A 120 -12.73 4.07 -27.03
N THR A 121 -13.68 3.22 -26.63
CA THR A 121 -15.09 3.61 -26.44
C THR A 121 -15.62 3.39 -25.03
N ASP A 122 -14.87 2.70 -24.16
CA ASP A 122 -15.36 2.28 -22.84
C ASP A 122 -14.27 2.31 -21.77
N THR A 123 -14.69 2.48 -20.52
CA THR A 123 -13.87 2.34 -19.32
C THR A 123 -14.58 1.41 -18.37
N ARG A 124 -13.94 0.29 -18.03
CA ARG A 124 -14.48 -0.69 -17.08
C ARG A 124 -13.54 -0.96 -15.92
N TRP A 125 -14.13 -1.27 -14.77
CA TRP A 125 -13.41 -1.68 -13.57
C TRP A 125 -13.63 -3.15 -13.30
N VAL A 126 -12.57 -3.84 -12.92
CA VAL A 126 -12.61 -5.26 -12.60
C VAL A 126 -11.88 -5.54 -11.29
N THR A 127 -12.36 -6.53 -10.55
CA THR A 127 -11.82 -6.96 -9.26
C THR A 127 -11.21 -8.35 -9.35
N HIS A 128 -10.65 -8.85 -8.24
CA HIS A 128 -10.06 -10.19 -8.13
C HIS A 128 -8.97 -10.49 -9.17
N TYR A 129 -8.14 -9.50 -9.49
CA TYR A 129 -7.07 -9.60 -10.48
C TYR A 129 -7.54 -9.95 -11.90
N LYS A 130 -8.85 -9.84 -12.21
CA LYS A 130 -9.36 -10.14 -13.56
C LYS A 130 -8.73 -9.28 -14.66
N TRP A 131 -8.18 -8.12 -14.29
CA TRP A 131 -7.42 -7.24 -15.19
C TRP A 131 -6.18 -7.94 -15.77
N SER A 132 -5.60 -8.93 -15.07
CA SER A 132 -4.41 -9.63 -15.55
C SER A 132 -4.65 -10.43 -16.82
N ALA A 133 -5.87 -10.90 -17.03
CA ALA A 133 -6.25 -11.63 -18.23
C ALA A 133 -6.41 -10.72 -19.45
N GLU A 134 -6.31 -9.41 -19.27
CA GLU A 134 -6.49 -8.39 -20.31
C GLU A 134 -5.18 -7.67 -20.67
N LEU A 135 -4.09 -7.98 -19.95
CA LEU A 135 -2.75 -7.48 -20.25
C LEU A 135 -2.38 -7.80 -21.71
N ASP A 136 -1.70 -6.86 -22.35
CA ASP A 136 -1.15 -6.94 -23.71
C ASP A 136 -2.16 -7.19 -24.83
N LYS A 137 -3.47 -7.17 -24.54
CA LYS A 137 -4.50 -7.31 -25.57
C LYS A 137 -4.59 -6.02 -26.40
N PRO A 138 -4.63 -6.12 -27.75
CA PRO A 138 -4.74 -4.96 -28.62
C PRO A 138 -5.94 -4.06 -28.29
N GLY A 139 -5.73 -2.75 -28.37
CA GLY A 139 -6.79 -1.75 -28.14
C GLY A 139 -7.23 -1.61 -26.68
N LYS A 140 -6.47 -2.17 -25.72
CA LYS A 140 -6.74 -2.05 -24.28
C LYS A 140 -5.57 -1.41 -23.56
N VAL A 141 -5.88 -0.47 -22.67
CA VAL A 141 -4.94 0.04 -21.67
C VAL A 141 -5.38 -0.51 -20.32
N VAL A 142 -4.52 -1.35 -19.72
CA VAL A 142 -4.80 -1.96 -18.42
C VAL A 142 -4.01 -1.24 -17.34
N MET A 143 -4.72 -0.64 -16.39
CA MET A 143 -4.16 0.06 -15.24
C MET A 143 -4.56 -0.68 -13.96
N PRO A 144 -3.71 -1.60 -13.44
CA PRO A 144 -3.94 -2.15 -12.12
C PRO A 144 -3.78 -1.05 -11.07
N THR A 145 -4.66 -1.04 -10.06
CA THR A 145 -4.47 -0.15 -8.91
C THR A 145 -3.17 -0.55 -8.20
N ILE A 146 -2.33 0.42 -7.84
CA ILE A 146 -1.11 0.17 -7.07
C ILE A 146 -1.38 0.56 -5.62
N ASN A 147 -1.40 -0.43 -4.73
CA ASN A 147 -1.82 -0.29 -3.33
C ASN A 147 -1.08 0.86 -2.62
N GLY A 148 -1.83 1.67 -1.86
CA GLY A 148 -1.31 2.85 -1.16
C GLY A 148 -0.72 2.59 0.22
N GLY A 149 -0.95 1.42 0.80
CA GLY A 149 -0.58 1.09 2.17
C GLY A 149 0.84 0.58 2.38
N PHE A 150 1.49 0.09 1.32
CA PHE A 150 2.95 -0.06 1.25
C PHE A 150 3.44 0.42 -0.10
N CYS A 151 3.80 1.70 -0.22
CA CYS A 151 4.22 2.28 -1.50
C CYS A 151 5.31 3.35 -1.32
N LEU A 152 6.18 3.47 -2.32
CA LEU A 152 7.13 4.56 -2.45
C LEU A 152 6.48 5.68 -3.27
N ARG A 153 6.55 6.92 -2.77
CA ARG A 153 6.13 8.12 -3.47
C ARG A 153 7.25 9.14 -3.51
N SER A 154 7.53 9.72 -4.67
CA SER A 154 8.43 10.86 -4.75
C SER A 154 7.79 12.12 -4.15
N ARG A 155 8.61 13.11 -3.81
CA ARG A 155 8.13 14.43 -3.39
C ARG A 155 7.26 15.10 -4.46
N ARG A 156 7.57 14.89 -5.74
CA ARG A 156 6.74 15.38 -6.86
C ARG A 156 5.35 14.74 -6.83
N MET A 157 5.27 13.43 -6.60
CA MET A 157 3.99 12.71 -6.46
C MET A 157 3.17 13.24 -5.28
N MET A 158 3.78 13.41 -4.11
CA MET A 158 3.09 13.88 -2.90
C MET A 158 2.57 15.33 -3.01
N ARG A 159 3.12 16.12 -3.93
CA ARG A 159 2.72 17.51 -4.19
C ARG A 159 1.87 17.66 -5.44
N ALA A 160 1.67 16.60 -6.22
CA ALA A 160 1.11 16.68 -7.56
C ALA A 160 -0.20 17.49 -7.63
N LEU A 161 -1.15 17.22 -6.73
CA LEU A 161 -2.45 17.91 -6.71
C LEU A 161 -2.41 19.34 -6.13
N ILE A 162 -1.28 19.75 -5.57
CA ILE A 162 -1.03 21.11 -5.10
C ILE A 162 -0.34 21.93 -6.19
N ASP A 163 0.65 21.33 -6.83
CA ASP A 163 1.45 21.97 -7.89
C ASP A 163 0.68 22.00 -9.23
N HIS A 164 -0.32 21.11 -9.39
CA HIS A 164 -1.23 21.03 -10.55
C HIS A 164 -2.71 21.10 -10.13
N PRO A 165 -3.21 22.28 -9.72
CA PRO A 165 -4.58 22.46 -9.23
C PRO A 165 -5.67 22.21 -10.29
N GLU A 166 -5.30 22.13 -11.57
CA GLU A 166 -6.16 21.71 -12.67
C GLU A 166 -6.52 20.22 -12.61
N ILE A 167 -5.68 19.39 -11.99
CA ILE A 167 -5.94 17.95 -11.79
C ILE A 167 -6.83 17.79 -10.56
N LYS A 168 -8.12 17.52 -10.79
CA LYS A 168 -9.13 17.45 -9.73
C LYS A 168 -9.58 16.02 -9.46
N VAL A 169 -9.60 15.64 -8.19
CA VAL A 169 -10.26 14.40 -7.75
C VAL A 169 -11.72 14.47 -8.14
N THR A 170 -12.18 13.46 -8.86
CA THR A 170 -13.58 13.31 -9.27
C THR A 170 -14.11 12.01 -8.68
N ILE A 171 -15.25 12.12 -7.99
CA ILE A 171 -15.95 10.99 -7.39
C ILE A 171 -17.24 10.80 -8.18
N PRO A 172 -17.43 9.67 -8.88
CA PRO A 172 -18.67 9.38 -9.58
C PRO A 172 -19.81 9.11 -8.59
N ALA A 173 -21.06 9.08 -9.10
CA ALA A 173 -22.19 8.59 -8.31
C ALA A 173 -21.92 7.15 -7.79
N PRO A 174 -22.44 6.77 -6.60
CA PRO A 174 -22.28 5.42 -6.08
C PRO A 174 -22.97 4.39 -6.98
N ASP A 175 -22.36 3.21 -7.09
CA ASP A 175 -22.90 2.10 -7.88
C ASP A 175 -24.03 1.39 -7.13
N ASN A 176 -23.95 1.34 -5.79
CA ASN A 176 -24.90 0.63 -4.94
C ASN A 176 -25.31 1.48 -3.73
N ILE A 177 -26.59 1.38 -3.39
CA ILE A 177 -27.18 1.90 -2.16
C ILE A 177 -28.03 0.77 -1.58
N ASP A 178 -27.51 0.05 -0.59
CA ASP A 178 -28.14 -1.16 -0.05
C ASP A 178 -27.88 -1.34 1.46
N GLY A 179 -28.50 -2.35 2.07
CA GLY A 179 -28.33 -2.71 3.48
C GLY A 179 -29.27 -2.00 4.47
N ASP A 180 -29.25 -2.49 5.71
CA ASP A 180 -29.86 -1.84 6.89
C ASP A 180 -28.81 -1.83 8.04
N PRO A 181 -28.23 -0.66 8.38
CA PRO A 181 -28.52 0.65 7.80
C PRO A 181 -28.08 0.78 6.34
N LEU A 182 -28.77 1.65 5.59
CA LEU A 182 -28.43 1.96 4.19
C LEU A 182 -26.97 2.41 4.07
N LYS A 183 -26.27 1.82 3.11
CA LYS A 183 -24.85 2.05 2.84
C LYS A 183 -24.65 2.34 1.36
N VAL A 184 -23.91 3.41 1.09
CA VAL A 184 -23.45 3.75 -0.26
C VAL A 184 -22.09 3.08 -0.53
N SER A 185 -21.90 2.56 -1.74
CA SER A 185 -20.62 1.98 -2.12
C SER A 185 -20.31 2.12 -3.62
N TRP A 186 -19.02 2.04 -3.92
CA TRP A 186 -18.46 2.04 -5.27
C TRP A 186 -17.69 0.74 -5.46
N THR A 187 -17.98 0.03 -6.55
CA THR A 187 -17.35 -1.24 -6.92
C THR A 187 -15.84 -1.11 -7.02
N HIS A 188 -15.37 0.05 -7.48
CA HIS A 188 -13.97 0.35 -7.68
C HIS A 188 -13.31 1.09 -6.51
N CYS A 189 -13.99 1.22 -5.36
CA CYS A 189 -13.49 1.97 -4.20
C CYS A 189 -13.03 3.39 -4.58
N ALA A 190 -13.89 4.12 -5.31
CA ALA A 190 -13.63 5.45 -5.90
C ALA A 190 -12.99 6.47 -4.96
N LEU A 191 -13.18 6.28 -3.65
CA LEU A 191 -12.76 7.21 -2.62
C LEU A 191 -11.33 6.97 -2.08
N ASN A 192 -10.72 5.83 -2.43
CA ASN A 192 -9.39 5.47 -1.97
C ASN A 192 -8.33 6.29 -2.73
N GLU A 193 -7.29 6.72 -2.02
CA GLU A 193 -6.24 7.52 -2.63
C GLU A 193 -5.47 6.76 -3.69
N ASP A 194 -5.24 5.46 -3.50
CA ASP A 194 -4.49 4.64 -4.45
C ASP A 194 -5.28 4.45 -5.75
N VAL A 195 -6.58 4.19 -5.67
CA VAL A 195 -7.47 4.17 -6.83
C VAL A 195 -7.46 5.50 -7.57
N GLN A 196 -7.58 6.61 -6.83
CA GLN A 196 -7.55 7.95 -7.42
C GLN A 196 -6.22 8.22 -8.12
N LEU A 197 -5.09 8.06 -7.43
CA LEU A 197 -3.77 8.42 -7.95
C LEU A 197 -3.29 7.48 -9.06
N THR A 198 -3.56 6.17 -8.94
CA THR A 198 -2.92 5.16 -9.80
C THR A 198 -3.78 4.70 -10.97
N CYS A 199 -5.08 5.05 -10.96
CA CYS A 199 -6.02 4.68 -12.03
C CYS A 199 -6.86 5.86 -12.54
N VAL A 200 -7.54 6.62 -11.67
CA VAL A 200 -8.45 7.68 -12.12
C VAL A 200 -7.68 8.88 -12.68
N LEU A 201 -6.77 9.42 -11.88
CA LEU A 201 -5.98 10.62 -12.17
C LEU A 201 -4.68 10.32 -12.92
N ARG A 202 -4.28 9.04 -12.99
CA ARG A 202 -3.01 8.62 -13.59
C ARG A 202 -2.76 9.22 -14.98
N PRO A 203 -3.71 9.23 -15.94
CA PRO A 203 -3.47 9.84 -17.26
C PRO A 203 -3.11 11.33 -17.17
N ALA A 204 -3.79 12.10 -16.31
CA ALA A 204 -3.50 13.52 -16.13
C ALA A 204 -2.16 13.75 -15.39
N LEU A 205 -1.83 12.88 -14.43
CA LEU A 205 -0.57 12.90 -13.69
C LEU A 205 0.62 12.54 -14.59
N GLU A 206 0.47 11.57 -15.48
CA GLU A 206 1.48 11.21 -16.49
C GLU A 206 1.66 12.33 -17.53
N ALA A 207 0.58 13.03 -17.91
CA ALA A 207 0.64 14.17 -18.82
C ALA A 207 1.46 15.36 -18.28
N VAL A 208 1.57 15.50 -16.95
CA VAL A 208 2.46 16.48 -16.29
C VAL A 208 3.83 15.90 -15.93
N GLY A 209 4.16 14.70 -16.44
CA GLY A 209 5.48 14.10 -16.37
C GLY A 209 5.76 13.25 -15.13
N LEU A 210 4.74 12.86 -14.37
CA LEU A 210 4.90 11.88 -13.29
C LEU A 210 5.01 10.46 -13.86
N LYS A 211 5.85 9.63 -13.24
CA LYS A 211 6.12 8.26 -13.69
C LYS A 211 5.60 7.23 -12.69
N PHE A 212 4.75 6.33 -13.14
CA PHE A 212 4.31 5.17 -12.35
C PHE A 212 5.15 3.95 -12.71
N ALA A 213 5.51 3.14 -11.72
CA ALA A 213 6.27 1.93 -11.96
C ALA A 213 5.53 0.94 -12.88
N PRO A 214 6.25 0.28 -13.81
CA PRO A 214 5.69 -0.80 -14.62
C PRO A 214 5.38 -2.03 -13.75
N LEU A 215 4.58 -2.95 -14.30
CA LEU A 215 4.07 -4.11 -13.57
C LEU A 215 5.19 -4.97 -12.98
N ASP A 216 6.26 -5.25 -13.72
CA ASP A 216 7.39 -6.07 -13.24
C ASP A 216 8.09 -5.43 -12.02
N MET A 217 8.16 -4.11 -11.99
CA MET A 217 8.74 -3.36 -10.87
C MET A 217 7.83 -3.43 -9.64
N CYS A 218 6.51 -3.26 -9.86
CA CYS A 218 5.51 -3.41 -8.80
C CYS A 218 5.52 -4.82 -8.18
N LEU A 219 5.64 -5.87 -8.99
CA LEU A 219 5.68 -7.27 -8.52
C LEU A 219 6.95 -7.62 -7.73
N ARG A 220 8.06 -6.91 -7.97
CA ARG A 220 9.30 -7.03 -7.16
C ARG A 220 9.22 -6.21 -5.87
N PHE A 221 8.57 -5.05 -5.94
CA PHE A 221 8.49 -4.13 -4.80
C PHE A 221 7.70 -4.72 -3.64
N GLY A 222 6.59 -5.39 -3.91
CA GLY A 222 5.87 -6.11 -2.87
C GLY A 222 4.58 -6.76 -3.33
N ILE A 223 3.82 -7.26 -2.37
CA ILE A 223 2.56 -7.97 -2.60
C ILE A 223 1.43 -7.47 -1.70
N GLU A 224 0.22 -7.39 -2.26
CA GLU A 224 -1.00 -7.19 -1.46
C GLU A 224 -1.60 -8.54 -1.08
N HIS A 225 -2.40 -9.06 -2.01
CA HIS A 225 -2.83 -10.44 -2.06
C HIS A 225 -2.15 -11.13 -3.25
N ALA A 226 -1.79 -12.40 -3.13
CA ALA A 226 -1.37 -13.14 -4.30
C ALA A 226 -2.55 -13.36 -5.27
N GLY A 227 -2.23 -13.38 -6.56
CA GLY A 227 -3.18 -13.47 -7.67
C GLY A 227 -2.48 -14.02 -8.91
N PRO A 228 -3.18 -14.21 -10.05
CA PRO A 228 -2.62 -14.87 -11.23
C PRO A 228 -1.29 -14.29 -11.73
N VAL A 229 -1.10 -12.96 -11.65
CA VAL A 229 0.17 -12.28 -12.01
C VAL A 229 1.37 -12.72 -11.16
N HIS A 230 1.11 -13.28 -9.98
CA HIS A 230 2.15 -13.73 -9.06
C HIS A 230 2.51 -15.21 -9.26
N ARG A 231 1.94 -15.96 -10.21
CA ARG A 231 2.12 -17.43 -10.29
C ARG A 231 3.58 -17.89 -10.29
N GLY A 232 4.46 -17.17 -10.98
CA GLY A 232 5.89 -17.50 -11.08
C GLY A 232 6.82 -16.71 -10.16
N ILE A 233 6.27 -15.88 -9.26
CA ILE A 233 7.09 -15.02 -8.39
C ILE A 233 7.61 -15.81 -7.20
N ASP A 234 8.91 -15.69 -6.93
CA ASP A 234 9.50 -16.15 -5.67
C ASP A 234 9.12 -15.18 -4.54
N MET A 235 8.38 -15.67 -3.55
CA MET A 235 7.94 -14.85 -2.40
C MET A 235 9.14 -14.35 -1.58
N MET A 236 10.27 -15.07 -1.59
CA MET A 236 11.49 -14.63 -0.90
C MET A 236 12.16 -13.42 -1.57
N SER A 237 11.87 -13.14 -2.83
CA SER A 237 12.40 -11.97 -3.56
C SER A 237 11.62 -10.67 -3.29
N LEU A 238 10.53 -10.71 -2.53
CA LEU A 238 9.73 -9.53 -2.23
C LEU A 238 10.47 -8.58 -1.28
N PHE A 239 10.52 -7.29 -1.64
CA PHE A 239 11.05 -6.23 -0.77
C PHE A 239 10.12 -5.90 0.40
N GLY A 240 8.80 -5.85 0.16
CA GLY A 240 7.78 -5.52 1.13
C GLY A 240 6.46 -6.22 0.91
N HIS A 241 5.48 -5.93 1.77
CA HIS A 241 4.08 -6.35 1.55
C HIS A 241 3.11 -5.42 2.28
N HIS A 242 1.83 -5.50 1.90
CA HIS A 242 0.71 -4.83 2.57
C HIS A 242 -0.53 -5.70 2.50
N CYS A 243 -1.12 -6.11 3.62
CA CYS A 243 -2.37 -6.84 3.54
C CYS A 243 -3.16 -6.86 4.82
N ARG A 244 -4.45 -6.52 4.70
CA ARG A 244 -5.43 -6.59 5.80
C ARG A 244 -5.57 -7.95 6.47
N TRP A 245 -5.11 -9.04 5.85
CA TRP A 245 -5.10 -10.36 6.46
C TRP A 245 -3.98 -10.54 7.47
N ARG A 246 -2.87 -9.81 7.37
CA ARG A 246 -1.65 -10.03 8.15
C ARG A 246 -1.35 -8.82 9.00
N ARG A 247 -1.33 -8.98 10.32
CA ARG A 247 -1.03 -7.89 11.25
C ARG A 247 0.09 -8.24 12.20
N LEU A 248 1.04 -7.34 12.40
CA LEU A 248 2.04 -7.49 13.44
C LEU A 248 1.39 -7.34 14.82
N ILE A 249 1.63 -8.33 15.68
CA ILE A 249 1.26 -8.28 17.10
C ILE A 249 2.49 -8.29 18.03
N GLY A 250 3.68 -8.47 17.47
CA GLY A 250 4.96 -8.37 18.16
C GLY A 250 6.11 -8.32 17.15
N ILE A 251 7.28 -7.83 17.58
CA ILE A 251 8.45 -7.61 16.71
C ILE A 251 9.72 -8.33 17.18
N ASP A 252 9.75 -8.88 18.39
CA ASP A 252 10.91 -9.55 18.97
C ASP A 252 10.52 -10.88 19.67
N PRO A 253 10.47 -12.01 18.93
CA PRO A 253 10.60 -12.11 17.48
C PRO A 253 9.33 -11.61 16.75
N PRO A 254 9.42 -11.29 15.45
CA PRO A 254 8.28 -10.80 14.72
C PRO A 254 7.15 -11.85 14.68
N THR A 255 5.95 -11.42 15.07
CA THR A 255 4.78 -12.28 15.21
C THR A 255 3.62 -11.67 14.44
N VAL A 256 3.06 -12.44 13.50
CA VAL A 256 1.96 -12.04 12.63
C VAL A 256 0.70 -12.79 13.03
N GLN A 257 -0.34 -12.03 13.33
CA GLN A 257 -1.69 -12.55 13.44
C GLN A 257 -2.40 -12.44 12.08
N TYR A 258 -2.81 -13.60 11.57
CA TYR A 258 -3.72 -13.72 10.46
C TYR A 258 -5.16 -13.45 10.90
N ARG A 259 -5.84 -12.53 10.23
CA ARG A 259 -7.27 -12.19 10.44
C ARG A 259 -8.23 -13.14 9.72
N THR A 260 -7.75 -14.32 9.39
CA THR A 260 -8.52 -15.37 8.73
C THR A 260 -8.12 -16.73 9.31
N LYS A 261 -8.97 -17.72 9.08
CA LYS A 261 -8.74 -19.11 9.45
C LYS A 261 -7.67 -19.71 8.52
N ARG A 262 -6.93 -20.71 9.01
CA ARG A 262 -5.92 -21.39 8.18
C ARG A 262 -6.58 -22.08 6.99
N SER A 263 -7.73 -22.72 7.22
CA SER A 263 -8.52 -23.36 6.16
C SER A 263 -8.97 -22.41 5.04
N ILE A 264 -9.15 -21.12 5.33
CA ILE A 264 -9.46 -20.09 4.32
C ILE A 264 -8.19 -19.68 3.58
N ALA A 265 -7.07 -19.48 4.29
CA ALA A 265 -5.79 -19.14 3.69
C ALA A 265 -5.29 -20.23 2.72
N GLU A 266 -5.48 -21.51 3.06
CA GLU A 266 -5.13 -22.66 2.20
C GLU A 266 -5.89 -22.67 0.87
N ARG A 267 -7.11 -22.12 0.83
CA ARG A 267 -7.90 -21.98 -0.41
C ARG A 267 -7.58 -20.70 -1.18
N ALA A 268 -6.94 -19.73 -0.54
CA ALA A 268 -6.57 -18.48 -1.18
C ALA A 268 -5.34 -18.69 -2.08
N PHE A 269 -5.34 -18.05 -3.24
CA PHE A 269 -4.29 -18.23 -4.24
C PHE A 269 -2.92 -17.89 -3.65
N ARG A 270 -2.05 -18.90 -3.48
CA ARG A 270 -0.66 -18.78 -2.97
C ARG A 270 -0.50 -18.07 -1.61
N GLU A 271 -1.55 -17.93 -0.82
CA GLU A 271 -1.42 -17.27 0.50
C GLU A 271 -0.54 -18.08 1.46
N MET A 272 -0.59 -19.41 1.36
CA MET A 272 0.30 -20.27 2.16
C MET A 272 1.78 -20.16 1.73
N ASP A 273 2.07 -19.80 0.48
CA ASP A 273 3.46 -19.52 0.06
C ASP A 273 3.98 -18.25 0.75
N ILE A 274 3.12 -17.24 0.94
CA ILE A 274 3.44 -16.03 1.70
C ILE A 274 3.65 -16.39 3.18
N ALA A 275 2.79 -17.24 3.75
CA ALA A 275 2.95 -17.71 5.13
C ALA A 275 4.29 -18.44 5.33
N HIS A 276 4.63 -19.38 4.47
CA HIS A 276 5.91 -20.10 4.54
C HIS A 276 7.12 -19.17 4.33
N MET A 277 7.02 -18.16 3.46
CA MET A 277 8.04 -17.12 3.31
C MET A 277 8.26 -16.35 4.61
N LEU A 278 7.19 -15.96 5.30
CA LEU A 278 7.28 -15.29 6.59
C LEU A 278 7.95 -16.19 7.64
N GLU A 279 7.54 -17.46 7.74
CA GLU A 279 8.15 -18.43 8.66
C GLU A 279 9.65 -18.64 8.35
N ALA A 280 10.02 -18.74 7.08
CA ALA A 280 11.41 -18.85 6.64
C ALA A 280 12.26 -17.63 7.02
N ARG A 281 11.63 -16.46 7.19
CA ARG A 281 12.26 -15.22 7.70
C ARG A 281 12.20 -15.09 9.22
N GLY A 282 11.80 -16.15 9.94
CA GLY A 282 11.77 -16.20 11.40
C GLY A 282 10.51 -15.59 12.02
N TYR A 283 9.46 -15.32 11.24
CA TYR A 283 8.19 -14.85 11.78
C TYR A 283 7.43 -16.00 12.45
N ARG A 284 6.77 -15.70 13.57
CA ARG A 284 5.77 -16.59 14.18
C ARG A 284 4.39 -16.25 13.62
N LEU A 285 3.62 -17.25 13.21
CA LEU A 285 2.28 -17.05 12.64
C LEU A 285 1.18 -17.54 13.58
N GLN A 286 0.11 -16.75 13.71
CA GLN A 286 -1.09 -17.12 14.46
C GLN A 286 -2.33 -16.91 13.59
N PHE A 287 -3.10 -17.96 13.32
CA PHE A 287 -4.35 -17.87 12.57
C PHE A 287 -5.54 -17.74 13.51
N LEU A 288 -6.68 -17.24 13.00
CA LEU A 288 -7.93 -17.29 13.77
C LEU A 288 -8.31 -18.76 14.04
N PRO A 289 -8.92 -19.06 15.20
CA PRO A 289 -9.38 -20.42 15.50
C PRO A 289 -10.37 -20.92 14.46
N GLU A 290 -10.29 -22.20 14.09
CA GLU A 290 -11.23 -22.79 13.11
C GLU A 290 -12.68 -22.76 13.62
N ASN A 291 -12.87 -22.82 14.94
CA ASN A 291 -14.17 -22.85 15.61
C ASN A 291 -14.67 -21.47 16.08
N ALA A 292 -13.94 -20.39 15.75
CA ALA A 292 -14.37 -19.02 16.05
C ALA A 292 -15.40 -18.49 15.05
#